data_AF-A0A832MZT3-F1
#
_entry.id   AF-A0A832MZT3-F1
#
_cell.length_a   1.000
_cell.length_b   1.000
_cell.length_c   1.000
_cell.angle_alpha   90.00
_cell.angle_beta   90.00
_cell.angle_gamma   90.00
#
_symmetry.space_group_name_H-M   'P 1'
#
loop_
_entity.id
_entity.type
_entity.pdbx_description
1 polymer ?
#
loop_
_entity_poly.entity_id
_entity_poly.type
_entity_poly.pdbx_seq_one_letter_code
_entity_poly.pdbx_strand_id
1 'polypeptide(L)'
;MVSTPLTVEQIMEQFSQQTFQRGYSYYVNGFVNLCTIVNVPTQKGTIKIFSQVEGSYNYEQSITISSGIVEGECSCPVGHNCKHVVAALFYAIHEKELNSNINTVDPIDAWINEFETLQTQESKNLIAQDDYFLIYRLFMEDYGDNQLNFYRAKILKNGKLSKGSKISNDTYLRSYEYYYDYTNERDKELGDALNGIAYGYSSSIKFTGEYGTILLKQLIQTDRCFFKDSSTPLRMSPHKKLLTFEWREEDGLSWMHPNLSEEEQLLHLVTPPLCVNTKTNEVQVVETPYNSETIAFLFASPKFPSEKVDNMVHNILERLPEVEFPLPPKFEIIELDITPTNHLHLFGKQREDQTTMHIMQLSFDYEGHQFPSNSYTTSSIVTKNNQTIKLKRH
;
A
#
# COMPACT_ATOMS: atom_id res chain seq x y z
N MET A 1 -29.18 -12.27 -48.05
CA MET A 1 -28.24 -12.00 -46.95
C MET A 1 -29.08 -11.60 -45.74
N VAL A 2 -28.99 -12.43 -44.70
CA VAL A 2 -29.76 -12.34 -43.46
C VAL A 2 -29.21 -11.16 -42.66
N SER A 3 -30.08 -10.35 -42.05
CA SER A 3 -29.69 -9.26 -41.14
C SER A 3 -28.77 -9.81 -40.04
N THR A 4 -27.62 -9.19 -39.84
CA THR A 4 -26.72 -9.54 -38.74
C THR A 4 -27.48 -9.43 -37.41
N PRO A 5 -27.46 -10.46 -36.55
CA PRO A 5 -28.13 -10.41 -35.26
C PRO A 5 -27.52 -9.30 -34.40
N LEU A 6 -28.36 -8.47 -33.76
CA LEU A 6 -27.90 -7.46 -32.81
C LEU A 6 -27.32 -8.16 -31.58
N THR A 7 -26.06 -7.94 -31.26
CA THR A 7 -25.38 -8.53 -30.09
C THR A 7 -25.39 -7.58 -28.90
N VAL A 8 -25.21 -8.12 -27.69
CA VAL A 8 -25.07 -7.31 -26.46
C VAL A 8 -23.85 -6.39 -26.54
N GLU A 9 -22.76 -6.85 -27.14
CA GLU A 9 -21.54 -6.06 -27.38
C GLU A 9 -21.82 -4.84 -28.25
N GLN A 10 -22.60 -4.99 -29.32
CA GLN A 10 -23.01 -3.87 -30.18
C GLN A 10 -23.89 -2.85 -29.45
N ILE A 11 -24.68 -3.28 -28.46
CA ILE A 11 -25.43 -2.36 -27.59
C ILE A 11 -24.46 -1.63 -26.64
N MET A 12 -23.44 -2.31 -26.11
CA MET A 12 -22.45 -1.66 -25.23
C MET A 12 -21.64 -0.59 -25.95
N GLU A 13 -21.29 -0.79 -27.22
CA GLU A 13 -20.53 0.19 -28.01
C GLU A 13 -21.35 1.45 -28.37
N GLN A 14 -22.68 1.34 -28.43
CA GLN A 14 -23.57 2.41 -28.90
C GLN A 14 -24.22 3.22 -27.78
N PHE A 15 -24.06 2.82 -26.53
CA PHE A 15 -24.67 3.46 -25.36
C PHE A 15 -23.60 3.75 -24.31
N SER A 16 -23.73 4.86 -23.57
CA SER A 16 -22.82 5.11 -22.45
C SER A 16 -22.96 4.04 -21.37
N GLN A 17 -21.85 3.70 -20.70
CA GLN A 17 -21.81 2.67 -19.66
C GLN A 17 -22.90 2.84 -18.60
N GLN A 18 -23.15 4.08 -18.14
CA GLN A 18 -24.18 4.38 -17.16
C GLN A 18 -25.61 4.16 -17.70
N THR A 19 -25.86 4.47 -18.97
CA THR A 19 -27.16 4.26 -19.62
C THR A 19 -27.44 2.78 -19.82
N PHE A 20 -26.41 2.05 -20.24
CA PHE A 20 -26.44 0.60 -20.41
C PHE A 20 -26.79 -0.11 -19.09
N GLN A 21 -26.04 0.17 -18.02
CA GLN A 21 -26.26 -0.45 -16.71
C GLN A 21 -27.66 -0.19 -16.15
N ARG A 22 -28.14 1.06 -16.24
CA ARG A 22 -29.48 1.42 -15.78
C ARG A 22 -30.57 0.77 -16.62
N GLY A 23 -30.35 0.64 -17.94
CA GLY A 23 -31.30 -0.01 -18.83
C GLY A 23 -31.39 -1.51 -18.60
N TYR A 24 -30.24 -2.17 -18.41
CA TYR A 24 -30.19 -3.58 -18.03
C TYR A 24 -30.92 -3.82 -16.69
N SER A 25 -30.72 -2.94 -15.70
CA SER A 25 -31.46 -3.01 -14.44
C SER A 25 -32.97 -2.91 -14.62
N TYR A 26 -33.47 -2.07 -15.55
CA TYR A 26 -34.90 -1.97 -15.83
C TYR A 26 -35.46 -3.24 -16.49
N TYR A 27 -34.66 -3.86 -17.36
CA TYR A 27 -35.00 -5.16 -17.95
C TYR A 27 -35.10 -6.26 -16.88
N VAL A 28 -34.05 -6.43 -16.06
CA VAL A 28 -34.00 -7.49 -15.01
C VAL A 28 -35.11 -7.33 -13.97
N ASN A 29 -35.46 -6.10 -13.62
CA ASN A 29 -36.56 -5.82 -12.68
C ASN A 29 -37.96 -5.96 -13.31
N GLY A 30 -38.07 -6.40 -14.57
CA GLY A 30 -39.35 -6.67 -15.22
C GLY A 30 -40.15 -5.42 -15.60
N PHE A 31 -39.50 -4.26 -15.76
CA PHE A 31 -40.19 -3.00 -16.07
C PHE A 31 -40.60 -2.84 -17.54
N VAL A 32 -40.38 -3.85 -18.39
CA VAL A 32 -40.79 -3.81 -19.80
C VAL A 32 -42.19 -4.41 -19.92
N ASN A 33 -43.20 -3.55 -20.03
CA ASN A 33 -44.61 -3.93 -20.02
C ASN A 33 -45.11 -4.44 -21.38
N LEU A 34 -44.58 -3.87 -22.47
CA LEU A 34 -44.94 -4.24 -23.84
C LEU A 34 -43.72 -4.15 -24.73
N CYS A 35 -43.56 -5.10 -25.64
CA CYS A 35 -42.56 -5.05 -26.69
C CYS A 35 -43.07 -5.79 -27.93
N THR A 36 -43.15 -5.08 -29.05
CA THR A 36 -43.59 -5.59 -30.35
C THR A 36 -42.52 -5.32 -31.40
N ILE A 37 -42.18 -6.35 -32.16
CA ILE A 37 -41.15 -6.30 -33.18
C ILE A 37 -41.83 -6.35 -34.55
N VAL A 38 -41.53 -5.39 -35.42
CA VAL A 38 -42.11 -5.24 -36.75
C VAL A 38 -41.00 -5.23 -37.79
N ASN A 39 -41.07 -6.16 -38.74
CA ASN A 39 -40.20 -6.17 -39.92
C ASN A 39 -40.71 -5.15 -40.93
N VAL A 40 -39.84 -4.28 -41.45
CA VAL A 40 -40.22 -3.26 -42.45
C VAL A 40 -40.07 -3.87 -43.85
N PRO A 41 -41.16 -4.20 -44.58
CA PRO A 41 -41.08 -4.94 -45.85
C PRO A 41 -40.37 -4.17 -46.97
N THR A 42 -40.40 -2.84 -46.89
CA THR A 42 -39.85 -1.92 -47.88
C THR A 42 -38.34 -1.66 -47.71
N GLN A 43 -37.72 -2.11 -46.61
CA GLN A 43 -36.29 -1.95 -46.33
C GLN A 43 -35.71 -3.26 -45.81
N LYS A 44 -35.03 -4.02 -46.70
CA LYS A 44 -34.40 -5.29 -46.34
C LYS A 44 -33.35 -5.07 -45.24
N GLY A 45 -33.53 -5.73 -44.10
CA GLY A 45 -32.59 -5.69 -42.98
C GLY A 45 -32.86 -4.62 -41.92
N THR A 46 -33.99 -3.90 -42.01
CA THR A 46 -34.42 -2.93 -40.99
C THR A 46 -35.50 -3.53 -40.10
N ILE A 47 -35.30 -3.45 -38.78
CA ILE A 47 -36.25 -3.90 -37.77
C ILE A 47 -36.74 -2.67 -37.00
N LYS A 48 -38.05 -2.60 -36.73
CA LYS A 48 -38.62 -1.62 -35.81
C LYS A 48 -39.15 -2.30 -34.56
N ILE A 49 -38.83 -1.75 -33.40
CA ILE A 49 -39.32 -2.20 -32.10
C ILE A 49 -40.17 -1.08 -31.51
N PHE A 50 -41.38 -1.41 -31.11
CA PHE A 50 -42.24 -0.55 -30.31
C PHE A 50 -42.40 -1.16 -28.93
N SER A 51 -42.05 -0.40 -27.89
CA SER A 51 -42.13 -0.89 -26.52
C SER A 51 -42.70 0.14 -25.57
N GLN A 52 -43.13 -0.35 -24.41
CA GLN A 52 -43.50 0.47 -23.27
C GLN A 52 -42.72 -0.03 -22.04
N VAL A 53 -41.98 0.87 -21.42
CA VAL A 53 -41.13 0.59 -20.25
C VAL A 53 -41.56 1.50 -19.10
N GLU A 54 -41.76 0.91 -17.93
CA GLU A 54 -42.12 1.58 -16.70
C GLU A 54 -40.93 2.36 -16.12
N GLY A 55 -41.22 3.55 -15.61
CA GLY A 55 -40.31 4.40 -14.87
C GLY A 55 -41.11 5.30 -13.93
N SER A 56 -40.82 6.61 -13.88
CA SER A 56 -41.71 7.55 -13.18
C SER A 56 -43.11 7.63 -13.79
N TYR A 57 -43.23 7.27 -15.07
CA TYR A 57 -44.45 7.04 -15.83
C TYR A 57 -44.17 5.90 -16.82
N ASN A 58 -45.20 5.43 -17.52
CA ASN A 58 -45.00 4.53 -18.66
C ASN A 58 -44.48 5.32 -19.85
N TYR A 59 -43.27 5.01 -20.30
CA TYR A 59 -42.65 5.62 -21.46
C TYR A 59 -42.73 4.68 -22.65
N GLU A 60 -43.12 5.21 -23.80
CA GLU A 60 -43.11 4.52 -25.08
C GLU A 60 -41.78 4.76 -25.82
N GLN A 61 -41.26 3.71 -26.45
CA GLN A 61 -40.07 3.76 -27.31
C GLN A 61 -40.39 3.28 -28.72
N SER A 62 -39.75 3.95 -29.69
CA SER A 62 -39.69 3.53 -31.09
C SER A 62 -38.23 3.37 -31.46
N ILE A 63 -37.80 2.14 -31.72
CA ILE A 63 -36.39 1.80 -31.96
C ILE A 63 -36.26 1.25 -33.37
N THR A 64 -35.36 1.82 -34.16
CA THR A 64 -35.01 1.32 -35.47
C THR A 64 -33.62 0.69 -35.40
N ILE A 65 -33.51 -0.54 -35.89
CA ILE A 65 -32.23 -1.25 -36.02
C ILE A 65 -31.99 -1.49 -37.50
N SER A 66 -30.87 -0.96 -38.01
CA SER A 66 -30.44 -1.18 -39.39
C SER A 66 -28.93 -1.38 -39.44
N SER A 67 -28.49 -2.49 -40.05
CA SER A 67 -27.06 -2.81 -40.18
C SER A 67 -26.29 -2.80 -38.84
N GLY A 68 -26.93 -3.22 -37.74
CA GLY A 68 -26.33 -3.24 -36.40
C GLY A 68 -26.35 -1.89 -35.66
N ILE A 69 -26.77 -0.80 -36.32
CA ILE A 69 -26.91 0.53 -35.70
C ILE A 69 -28.28 0.66 -35.06
N VAL A 70 -28.32 1.19 -33.83
CA VAL A 70 -29.51 1.37 -33.01
C VAL A 70 -29.87 2.85 -32.88
N GLU A 71 -31.04 3.21 -33.40
CA GLU A 71 -31.63 4.54 -33.25
C GLU A 71 -32.93 4.42 -32.46
N GLY A 72 -32.89 4.79 -31.18
CA GLY A 72 -34.02 4.69 -30.27
C GLY A 72 -34.58 6.05 -29.87
N GLU A 73 -35.83 6.31 -30.21
CA GLU A 73 -36.60 7.42 -29.68
C GLU A 73 -37.41 6.97 -28.47
N CYS A 74 -37.50 7.83 -27.45
CA CYS A 74 -38.24 7.56 -26.23
C CYS A 74 -38.99 8.81 -25.78
N SER A 75 -40.25 8.63 -25.39
CA SER A 75 -41.10 9.69 -24.79
C SER A 75 -40.65 10.21 -23.41
N CYS A 76 -39.49 9.81 -22.91
CA CYS A 76 -38.96 10.30 -21.64
C CYS A 76 -38.18 11.62 -21.81
N PRO A 77 -37.87 12.36 -20.73
CA PRO A 77 -37.15 13.64 -20.83
C PRO A 77 -35.78 13.58 -21.52
N VAL A 78 -35.16 12.39 -21.61
CA VAL A 78 -33.88 12.18 -22.30
C VAL A 78 -34.07 12.08 -23.82
N GLY A 79 -35.24 11.66 -24.30
CA GLY A 79 -35.61 11.70 -25.71
C GLY A 79 -35.01 10.62 -26.62
N HIS A 80 -33.72 10.32 -26.50
CA HIS A 80 -33.01 9.42 -27.43
C HIS A 80 -32.04 8.47 -26.71
N ASN A 81 -31.91 7.24 -27.21
CA ASN A 81 -31.00 6.17 -26.72
C ASN A 81 -30.86 6.12 -25.20
N CYS A 82 -31.98 6.26 -24.50
CA CYS A 82 -32.01 6.29 -23.04
C CYS A 82 -32.03 4.87 -22.46
N LYS A 83 -31.98 4.77 -21.13
CA LYS A 83 -32.06 3.49 -20.42
C LYS A 83 -33.29 2.63 -20.78
N HIS A 84 -34.42 3.26 -21.13
CA HIS A 84 -35.62 2.53 -21.53
C HIS A 84 -35.47 1.85 -22.90
N VAL A 85 -34.71 2.49 -23.82
CA VAL A 85 -34.35 1.90 -25.13
C VAL A 85 -33.50 0.65 -24.90
N VAL A 86 -32.50 0.74 -24.02
CA VAL A 86 -31.66 -0.41 -23.64
C VAL A 86 -32.51 -1.53 -23.03
N ALA A 87 -33.40 -1.23 -22.08
CA ALA A 87 -34.28 -2.23 -21.47
C ALA A 87 -35.15 -2.96 -22.51
N ALA A 88 -35.71 -2.21 -23.46
CA ALA A 88 -36.52 -2.76 -24.55
C ALA A 88 -35.72 -3.65 -25.50
N LEU A 89 -34.45 -3.31 -25.80
CA LEU A 89 -33.56 -4.12 -26.63
C LEU A 89 -33.23 -5.45 -25.97
N PHE A 90 -32.90 -5.45 -24.67
CA PHE A 90 -32.66 -6.69 -23.92
C PHE A 90 -33.90 -7.58 -23.90
N TYR A 91 -35.07 -7.01 -23.62
CA TYR A 91 -36.33 -7.74 -23.66
C TYR A 91 -36.62 -8.32 -25.06
N ALA A 92 -36.35 -7.56 -26.12
CA ALA A 92 -36.53 -8.03 -27.49
C ALA A 92 -35.58 -9.19 -27.85
N ILE A 93 -34.32 -9.13 -27.39
CA ILE A 93 -33.31 -10.17 -27.64
C ILE A 93 -33.63 -11.47 -26.91
N HIS A 94 -33.99 -11.39 -25.62
CA HIS A 94 -34.10 -12.56 -24.75
C HIS A 94 -35.51 -13.16 -24.68
N GLU A 95 -36.57 -12.34 -24.69
CA GLU A 95 -37.95 -12.80 -24.40
C GLU A 95 -38.86 -12.84 -25.64
N LYS A 96 -38.51 -12.11 -26.70
CA LYS A 96 -39.26 -12.07 -27.97
C LYS A 96 -38.52 -12.68 -29.15
N GLU A 97 -37.41 -13.39 -28.87
CA GLU A 97 -36.63 -14.17 -29.84
C GLU A 97 -36.22 -13.39 -31.10
N LEU A 98 -35.79 -12.12 -30.96
CA LEU A 98 -35.23 -11.32 -32.06
C LEU A 98 -34.11 -12.07 -32.81
N ASN A 99 -33.41 -12.99 -32.12
CA ASN A 99 -32.32 -13.80 -32.64
C ASN A 99 -32.60 -15.31 -32.49
N SER A 100 -33.66 -15.83 -33.12
CA SER A 100 -34.17 -17.22 -32.97
C SER A 100 -33.23 -18.37 -33.43
N ASN A 101 -31.90 -18.19 -33.46
CA ASN A 101 -30.91 -19.25 -33.77
C ASN A 101 -29.52 -19.01 -33.14
N ILE A 102 -29.42 -18.55 -31.90
CA ILE A 102 -28.13 -18.47 -31.22
C ILE A 102 -28.23 -19.18 -29.86
N ASN A 103 -27.50 -20.28 -29.71
CA ASN A 103 -27.14 -20.82 -28.39
C ASN A 103 -26.25 -19.79 -27.71
N THR A 104 -26.81 -18.95 -26.85
CA THR A 104 -26.02 -17.99 -26.07
C THR A 104 -25.75 -18.56 -24.69
N VAL A 105 -24.48 -18.72 -24.36
CA VAL A 105 -24.02 -18.68 -22.97
C VAL A 105 -24.53 -17.36 -22.38
N ASP A 106 -25.13 -17.44 -21.19
CA ASP A 106 -25.67 -16.29 -20.47
C ASP A 106 -24.60 -15.19 -20.39
N PRO A 107 -24.89 -13.91 -20.72
CA PRO A 107 -23.95 -12.81 -20.55
C PRO A 107 -23.37 -12.71 -19.13
N ILE A 108 -24.13 -13.15 -18.12
CA ILE A 108 -23.68 -13.27 -16.73
C ILE A 108 -22.66 -14.41 -16.64
N ASP A 109 -22.92 -15.57 -17.23
CA ASP A 109 -21.93 -16.65 -17.27
C ASP A 109 -20.71 -16.25 -18.09
N ALA A 110 -20.85 -15.51 -19.18
CA ALA A 110 -19.73 -15.02 -19.97
C ALA A 110 -18.88 -14.03 -19.16
N TRP A 111 -19.52 -13.10 -18.44
CA TRP A 111 -18.85 -12.13 -17.58
C TRP A 111 -18.27 -12.75 -16.32
N ILE A 112 -18.97 -13.69 -15.68
CA ILE A 112 -18.47 -14.47 -14.53
C ILE A 112 -17.31 -15.35 -15.00
N ASN A 113 -17.43 -16.03 -16.13
CA ASN A 113 -16.32 -16.80 -16.69
C ASN A 113 -15.16 -15.88 -17.04
N GLU A 114 -15.39 -14.68 -17.60
CA GLU A 114 -14.34 -13.71 -17.87
C GLU A 114 -13.68 -13.22 -16.58
N PHE A 115 -14.46 -12.89 -15.55
CA PHE A 115 -13.98 -12.51 -14.23
C PHE A 115 -13.23 -13.66 -13.54
N GLU A 116 -13.78 -14.87 -13.55
CA GLU A 116 -13.13 -16.09 -13.09
C GLU A 116 -11.85 -16.33 -13.88
N THR A 117 -11.82 -16.09 -15.19
CA THR A 117 -10.60 -16.20 -16.01
C THR A 117 -9.58 -15.13 -15.61
N LEU A 118 -10.01 -13.93 -15.26
CA LEU A 118 -9.15 -12.85 -14.75
C LEU A 118 -8.63 -13.13 -13.32
N GLN A 119 -9.38 -13.88 -12.50
CA GLN A 119 -8.99 -14.26 -11.12
C GLN A 119 -8.21 -15.58 -11.06
N THR A 120 -8.47 -16.51 -11.98
CA THR A 120 -7.79 -17.82 -12.09
C THR A 120 -6.64 -17.82 -13.09
N GLN A 121 -6.50 -16.76 -13.89
CA GLN A 121 -5.17 -16.34 -14.32
C GLN A 121 -4.40 -15.96 -13.05
N GLU A 122 -3.78 -16.96 -12.41
CA GLU A 122 -2.43 -16.76 -11.91
C GLU A 122 -1.73 -15.95 -12.99
N SER A 123 -1.27 -14.75 -12.63
CA SER A 123 -0.48 -13.89 -13.50
C SER A 123 0.39 -14.82 -14.35
N LYS A 124 0.13 -14.91 -15.66
CA LYS A 124 0.99 -15.69 -16.56
C LYS A 124 2.32 -14.93 -16.72
N ASN A 125 3.00 -14.65 -15.62
CA ASN A 125 4.44 -14.52 -15.51
C ASN A 125 5.05 -15.93 -15.50
N LEU A 126 4.51 -16.86 -16.29
CA LEU A 126 5.28 -18.01 -16.74
C LEU A 126 6.26 -17.43 -17.75
N ILE A 127 7.41 -16.95 -17.26
CA ILE A 127 8.57 -16.73 -18.11
C ILE A 127 8.78 -18.05 -18.84
N ALA A 128 8.54 -18.05 -20.15
CA ALA A 128 8.74 -19.24 -20.95
C ALA A 128 10.19 -19.71 -20.76
N GLN A 129 10.37 -21.02 -20.64
CA GLN A 129 11.69 -21.61 -20.50
C GLN A 129 12.57 -21.11 -21.66
N ASP A 130 13.75 -20.57 -21.32
CA ASP A 130 14.73 -19.93 -22.22
C ASP A 130 14.51 -18.46 -22.66
N ASP A 131 13.42 -17.79 -22.30
CA ASP A 131 13.27 -16.34 -22.55
C ASP A 131 13.98 -15.49 -21.49
N TYR A 132 14.63 -14.42 -21.95
CA TYR A 132 15.24 -13.45 -21.05
C TYR A 132 14.17 -12.51 -20.48
N PHE A 133 14.36 -12.11 -19.23
CA PHE A 133 13.54 -11.15 -18.52
C PHE A 133 14.40 -10.29 -17.59
N LEU A 134 13.87 -9.13 -17.22
CA LEU A 134 14.48 -8.25 -16.23
C LEU A 134 14.32 -8.81 -14.81
N ILE A 135 15.40 -8.80 -14.03
CA ILE A 135 15.38 -9.01 -12.58
C ILE A 135 16.03 -7.86 -11.84
N TYR A 136 15.63 -7.70 -10.58
CA TYR A 136 16.12 -6.71 -9.64
C TYR A 136 16.97 -7.40 -8.59
N ARG A 137 18.19 -6.93 -8.36
CA ARG A 137 19.12 -7.49 -7.40
C ARG A 137 19.40 -6.46 -6.30
N LEU A 138 18.90 -6.73 -5.09
CA LEU A 138 19.15 -5.90 -3.91
C LEU A 138 20.50 -6.26 -3.28
N PHE A 139 21.34 -5.27 -3.03
CA PHE A 139 22.63 -5.38 -2.35
C PHE A 139 23.62 -6.39 -2.97
N MET A 140 23.56 -6.60 -4.30
CA MET A 140 24.47 -7.51 -5.00
C MET A 140 25.92 -7.03 -5.03
N GLU A 141 26.12 -5.71 -5.00
CA GLU A 141 27.44 -5.09 -4.97
C GLU A 141 27.67 -4.45 -3.60
N ASP A 142 28.84 -4.72 -3.02
CA ASP A 142 29.22 -4.20 -1.70
C ASP A 142 29.90 -2.80 -1.77
N TYR A 143 29.92 -2.17 -2.96
CA TYR A 143 30.62 -0.90 -3.17
C TYR A 143 29.66 0.28 -3.26
N GLY A 144 29.87 1.27 -2.39
CA GLY A 144 29.06 2.48 -2.32
C GLY A 144 27.73 2.26 -1.60
N ASP A 145 26.79 3.18 -1.82
CA ASP A 145 25.45 3.18 -1.20
C ASP A 145 24.34 2.84 -2.20
N ASN A 146 24.69 2.31 -3.38
CA ASN A 146 23.74 1.78 -4.33
C ASN A 146 23.18 0.43 -3.83
N GLN A 147 21.87 0.38 -3.66
CA GLN A 147 21.17 -0.76 -3.07
C GLN A 147 20.49 -1.66 -4.10
N LEU A 148 20.29 -1.19 -5.35
CA LEU A 148 19.59 -1.93 -6.38
C LEU A 148 20.38 -1.95 -7.70
N ASN A 149 20.41 -3.13 -8.33
CA ASN A 149 20.97 -3.32 -9.66
C ASN A 149 19.99 -4.09 -10.56
N PHE A 150 20.04 -3.80 -11.86
CA PHE A 150 19.23 -4.44 -12.88
C PHE A 150 20.02 -5.51 -13.60
N TYR A 151 19.42 -6.68 -13.84
CA TYR A 151 20.05 -7.77 -14.56
C TYR A 151 19.10 -8.36 -15.59
N ARG A 152 19.66 -8.76 -16.72
CA ARG A 152 18.99 -9.60 -17.71
C ARG A 152 19.25 -11.07 -17.35
N ALA A 153 18.21 -11.84 -17.06
CA ALA A 153 18.32 -13.24 -16.64
C ALA A 153 17.30 -14.12 -17.37
N LYS A 154 17.46 -15.44 -17.26
CA LYS A 154 16.51 -16.43 -17.77
C LYS A 154 16.38 -17.62 -16.81
N ILE A 155 15.34 -18.42 -16.97
CA ILE A 155 15.21 -19.71 -16.29
C ILE A 155 15.97 -20.78 -17.09
N LEU A 156 16.90 -21.47 -16.43
CA LEU A 156 17.72 -22.52 -17.03
C LEU A 156 16.92 -23.83 -17.18
N LYS A 157 17.47 -24.79 -17.93
CA LYS A 157 16.84 -26.12 -18.15
C LYS A 157 16.53 -26.90 -16.87
N ASN A 158 17.28 -26.63 -15.79
CA ASN A 158 17.09 -27.24 -14.48
C ASN A 158 16.06 -26.49 -13.60
N GLY A 159 15.34 -25.51 -14.16
CA GLY A 159 14.34 -24.70 -13.46
C GLY A 159 14.93 -23.59 -12.58
N LYS A 160 16.26 -23.47 -12.46
CA LYS A 160 16.91 -22.42 -11.66
C LYS A 160 17.10 -21.13 -12.44
N LEU A 161 17.10 -20.02 -11.73
CA LEU A 161 17.46 -18.72 -12.28
C LEU A 161 18.95 -18.69 -12.70
N SER A 162 19.23 -18.18 -13.90
CA SER A 162 20.60 -17.87 -14.32
C SER A 162 21.22 -16.74 -13.48
N LYS A 163 22.55 -16.69 -13.33
CA LYS A 163 23.24 -15.57 -12.66
C LYS A 163 22.87 -14.19 -13.25
N GLY A 164 22.55 -14.16 -14.54
CA GLY A 164 22.18 -12.96 -15.28
C GLY A 164 23.37 -12.07 -15.64
N SER A 165 23.13 -11.15 -16.58
CA SER A 165 24.09 -10.13 -17.01
C SER A 165 23.66 -8.77 -16.49
N LYS A 166 24.57 -8.06 -15.82
CA LYS A 166 24.29 -6.73 -15.26
C LYS A 166 23.97 -5.75 -16.38
N ILE A 167 22.94 -4.95 -16.15
CA ILE A 167 22.58 -3.79 -16.96
C ILE A 167 22.98 -2.56 -16.17
N SER A 168 23.58 -1.56 -16.83
CA SER A 168 23.89 -0.28 -16.18
C SER A 168 22.60 0.39 -15.71
N ASN A 169 22.55 0.80 -14.44
CA ASN A 169 21.40 1.52 -13.89
C ASN A 169 21.10 2.78 -14.71
N ASP A 170 22.15 3.53 -15.08
CA ASP A 170 22.02 4.73 -15.90
C ASP A 170 21.39 4.44 -17.26
N THR A 171 21.84 3.38 -17.92
CA THR A 171 21.30 2.99 -19.23
C THR A 171 19.84 2.54 -19.14
N TYR A 172 19.49 1.78 -18.11
CA TYR A 172 18.11 1.32 -17.93
C TYR A 172 17.16 2.47 -17.56
N LEU A 173 17.56 3.35 -16.63
CA LEU A 173 16.69 4.41 -16.10
C LEU A 173 16.57 5.64 -17.02
N ARG A 174 17.56 5.90 -17.88
CA ARG A 174 17.53 7.04 -18.83
C ARG A 174 17.03 6.65 -20.23
N SER A 175 16.62 5.41 -20.43
CA SER A 175 16.15 4.90 -21.71
C SER A 175 14.79 5.53 -22.05
N TYR A 176 14.78 6.56 -22.92
CA TYR A 176 13.54 7.25 -23.36
C TYR A 176 12.52 6.32 -24.04
N GLU A 177 12.97 5.19 -24.56
CA GLU A 177 12.14 4.14 -25.12
C GLU A 177 12.69 2.83 -24.56
N TYR A 178 12.00 2.17 -23.63
CA TYR A 178 12.39 0.88 -23.06
C TYR A 178 12.39 -0.21 -24.17
N TYR A 179 13.41 -0.23 -25.02
CA TYR A 179 13.60 -1.13 -26.17
C TYR A 179 14.21 -2.48 -25.79
N TYR A 180 14.05 -2.90 -24.54
CA TYR A 180 14.44 -4.25 -24.14
C TYR A 180 13.25 -5.16 -24.40
N ASP A 181 13.41 -6.07 -25.36
CA ASP A 181 12.48 -7.16 -25.68
C ASP A 181 12.15 -8.05 -24.47
N TYR A 182 12.95 -7.96 -23.40
CA TYR A 182 12.82 -8.65 -22.13
C TYR A 182 12.21 -7.82 -20.98
N THR A 183 11.62 -6.65 -21.28
CA THR A 183 10.93 -5.80 -20.28
C THR A 183 9.44 -5.70 -20.56
N ASN A 184 8.63 -5.60 -19.51
CA ASN A 184 7.17 -5.42 -19.59
C ASN A 184 6.73 -4.02 -19.08
N GLU A 185 5.45 -3.67 -19.22
CA GLU A 185 4.93 -2.36 -18.76
C GLU A 185 5.16 -2.11 -17.26
N ARG A 186 5.03 -3.15 -16.42
CA ARG A 186 5.32 -3.05 -14.98
C ARG A 186 6.77 -2.68 -14.71
N ASP A 187 7.71 -3.19 -15.52
CA ASP A 187 9.12 -2.84 -15.42
C ASP A 187 9.34 -1.36 -15.75
N LYS A 188 8.64 -0.83 -16.75
CA LYS A 188 8.74 0.59 -17.15
C LYS A 188 8.23 1.51 -16.05
N GLU A 189 7.05 1.20 -15.50
CA GLU A 189 6.49 1.95 -14.37
C GLU A 189 7.43 1.97 -13.16
N LEU A 190 8.01 0.82 -12.82
CA LEU A 190 8.99 0.71 -11.74
C LEU A 190 10.28 1.46 -12.07
N GLY A 191 10.74 1.39 -13.33
CA GLY A 191 11.89 2.15 -13.82
C GLY A 191 11.69 3.66 -13.63
N ASP A 192 10.54 4.21 -14.04
CA ASP A 192 10.22 5.62 -13.89
C ASP A 192 10.16 6.04 -12.41
N ALA A 193 9.53 5.21 -11.57
CA ALA A 193 9.44 5.45 -10.14
C ALA A 193 10.82 5.39 -9.44
N LEU A 194 11.70 4.47 -9.85
CA LEU A 194 13.07 4.32 -9.36
C LEU A 194 13.98 5.45 -9.85
N ASN A 195 13.78 5.94 -11.08
CA ASN A 195 14.50 7.09 -11.61
C ASN A 195 14.26 8.35 -10.75
N GLY A 196 13.05 8.50 -10.19
CA GLY A 196 12.72 9.58 -9.25
C GLY A 196 13.52 9.60 -7.95
N ILE A 197 14.15 8.48 -7.57
CA ILE A 197 15.02 8.38 -6.38
C ILE A 197 16.49 8.10 -6.74
N ALA A 198 16.81 7.97 -8.03
CA ALA A 198 18.17 7.74 -8.48
C ALA A 198 19.00 9.03 -8.37
N TYR A 199 20.27 8.89 -8.02
CA TYR A 199 21.19 10.02 -7.88
C TYR A 199 22.60 9.71 -8.37
N GLY A 200 23.38 10.76 -8.58
CA GLY A 200 24.75 10.67 -9.06
C GLY A 200 24.85 10.25 -10.52
N TYR A 201 26.08 10.20 -11.03
CA TYR A 201 26.37 9.89 -12.43
C TYR A 201 26.10 8.43 -12.81
N SER A 202 26.17 7.50 -11.84
CA SER A 202 25.87 6.08 -12.04
C SER A 202 24.39 5.74 -11.87
N SER A 203 23.54 6.72 -11.59
CA SER A 203 22.13 6.52 -11.23
C SER A 203 21.99 5.49 -10.10
N SER A 204 22.72 5.75 -9.00
CA SER A 204 22.67 4.93 -7.79
C SER A 204 21.31 5.06 -7.12
N ILE A 205 20.79 3.96 -6.61
CA ILE A 205 19.46 3.88 -6.00
C ILE A 205 19.63 3.59 -4.51
N LYS A 206 19.02 4.41 -3.66
CA LYS A 206 18.98 4.21 -2.22
C LYS A 206 17.55 4.39 -1.73
N PHE A 207 17.01 3.38 -1.05
CA PHE A 207 15.66 3.43 -0.53
C PHE A 207 15.66 4.11 0.84
N THR A 208 14.85 5.15 0.98
CA THR A 208 14.69 5.89 2.24
C THR A 208 13.21 6.25 2.47
N GLY A 209 12.85 6.39 3.75
CA GLY A 209 11.52 6.81 4.19
C GLY A 209 10.38 5.92 3.70
N GLU A 210 9.18 6.50 3.67
CA GLU A 210 7.94 5.78 3.31
C GLU A 210 7.89 5.38 1.84
N TYR A 211 8.32 6.28 0.95
CA TYR A 211 8.33 6.02 -0.47
C TYR A 211 9.30 4.88 -0.83
N GLY A 212 10.46 4.81 -0.18
CA GLY A 212 11.38 3.68 -0.31
C GLY A 212 10.75 2.34 0.05
N THR A 213 9.95 2.29 1.13
CA THR A 213 9.21 1.08 1.52
C THR A 213 8.21 0.66 0.46
N ILE A 214 7.46 1.62 -0.10
CA ILE A 214 6.46 1.35 -1.14
C ILE A 214 7.14 0.74 -2.37
N LEU A 215 8.23 1.34 -2.85
CA LEU A 215 8.96 0.86 -4.01
C LEU A 215 9.56 -0.53 -3.78
N LEU A 216 10.15 -0.78 -2.61
CA LEU A 216 10.66 -2.11 -2.26
C LEU A 216 9.56 -3.17 -2.27
N LYS A 217 8.40 -2.89 -1.67
CA LYS A 217 7.25 -3.81 -1.69
C LYS A 217 6.76 -4.08 -3.10
N GLN A 218 6.68 -3.04 -3.93
CA GLN A 218 6.28 -3.18 -5.33
C GLN A 218 7.29 -4.01 -6.15
N LEU A 219 8.59 -3.85 -5.91
CA LEU A 219 9.63 -4.67 -6.52
C LEU A 219 9.50 -6.13 -6.09
N ILE A 220 9.30 -6.39 -4.79
CA ILE A 220 9.13 -7.74 -4.23
C ILE A 220 7.88 -8.42 -4.81
N GLN A 221 6.78 -7.69 -4.96
CA GLN A 221 5.53 -8.18 -5.55
C GLN A 221 5.66 -8.64 -7.01
N THR A 222 6.75 -8.29 -7.70
CA THR A 222 6.98 -8.76 -9.06
C THR A 222 7.45 -10.22 -9.14
N ASP A 223 7.77 -10.87 -8.02
CA ASP A 223 8.49 -12.16 -7.94
C ASP A 223 9.84 -12.17 -8.70
N ARG A 224 10.38 -10.98 -9.02
CA ARG A 224 11.63 -10.78 -9.76
C ARG A 224 12.67 -9.97 -9.00
N CYS A 225 12.45 -9.71 -7.72
CA CYS A 225 13.40 -9.05 -6.83
C CYS A 225 14.15 -10.08 -5.99
N PHE A 226 15.48 -10.08 -6.04
CA PHE A 226 16.35 -11.07 -5.41
C PHE A 226 17.33 -10.37 -4.48
N PHE A 227 17.61 -10.98 -3.34
CA PHE A 227 18.64 -10.51 -2.43
C PHE A 227 19.99 -11.12 -2.80
N LYS A 228 21.01 -10.27 -2.99
CA LYS A 228 22.36 -10.66 -3.42
C LYS A 228 22.31 -11.62 -4.61
N ASP A 229 23.05 -12.71 -4.58
CA ASP A 229 23.14 -13.73 -5.62
C ASP A 229 22.12 -14.88 -5.46
N SER A 230 21.15 -14.75 -4.55
CA SER A 230 20.09 -15.74 -4.32
C SER A 230 19.37 -16.14 -5.62
N SER A 231 19.11 -17.43 -5.81
CA SER A 231 18.31 -17.92 -6.93
C SER A 231 16.80 -17.86 -6.66
N THR A 232 16.40 -17.49 -5.44
CA THR A 232 15.01 -17.45 -4.99
C THR A 232 14.60 -15.99 -4.77
N PRO A 233 13.44 -15.56 -5.31
CA PRO A 233 13.02 -14.18 -5.14
C PRO A 233 12.64 -13.90 -3.69
N LEU A 234 12.75 -12.63 -3.31
CA LEU A 234 12.22 -12.12 -2.06
C LEU A 234 10.70 -12.21 -2.04
N ARG A 235 10.12 -12.46 -0.87
CA ARG A 235 8.67 -12.49 -0.67
C ARG A 235 8.26 -11.79 0.61
N MET A 236 7.18 -11.03 0.54
CA MET A 236 6.60 -10.42 1.74
C MET A 236 6.00 -11.52 2.63
N SER A 237 6.41 -11.54 3.89
CA SER A 237 5.78 -12.37 4.92
C SER A 237 4.55 -11.64 5.48
N PRO A 238 3.44 -12.36 5.78
CA PRO A 238 2.32 -11.78 6.51
C PRO A 238 2.69 -11.49 7.98
N HIS A 239 3.76 -12.10 8.49
CA HIS A 239 4.24 -11.89 9.84
C HIS A 239 5.12 -10.65 9.92
N LYS A 240 4.93 -9.88 10.99
CA LYS A 240 5.77 -8.74 11.33
C LYS A 240 6.85 -9.15 12.32
N LYS A 241 7.97 -8.43 12.30
CA LYS A 241 9.05 -8.61 13.26
C LYS A 241 9.06 -7.44 14.24
N LEU A 242 8.97 -7.71 15.53
CA LEU A 242 9.21 -6.69 16.54
C LEU A 242 10.73 -6.50 16.69
N LEU A 243 11.23 -5.30 16.45
CA LEU A 243 12.63 -4.95 16.72
C LEU A 243 12.77 -4.42 18.14
N THR A 244 13.52 -5.16 18.95
CA THR A 244 13.90 -4.76 20.31
C THR A 244 15.42 -4.68 20.41
N PHE A 245 15.89 -3.88 21.37
CA PHE A 245 17.28 -3.84 21.78
C PHE A 245 17.38 -4.29 23.21
N GLU A 246 18.36 -5.14 23.50
CA GLU A 246 18.61 -5.67 24.82
C GLU A 246 20.05 -5.39 25.22
N TRP A 247 20.28 -5.19 26.51
CA TRP A 247 21.64 -5.08 27.03
C TRP A 247 22.27 -6.47 27.17
N ARG A 248 23.45 -6.65 26.58
CA ARG A 248 24.31 -7.80 26.83
C ARG A 248 25.52 -7.39 27.64
N GLU A 249 25.98 -8.29 28.51
CA GLU A 249 27.14 -8.10 29.38
C GLU A 249 28.13 -9.25 29.21
N GLU A 250 29.41 -8.91 29.02
CA GLU A 250 30.52 -9.85 28.93
C GLU A 250 31.82 -9.16 29.41
N ASP A 251 32.61 -9.83 30.24
CA ASP A 251 33.90 -9.33 30.76
C ASP A 251 33.84 -7.92 31.41
N GLY A 252 32.73 -7.62 32.11
CA GLY A 252 32.53 -6.32 32.76
C GLY A 252 32.23 -5.17 31.79
N LEU A 253 31.96 -5.48 30.52
CA LEU A 253 31.48 -4.55 29.52
C LEU A 253 30.05 -4.88 29.12
N SER A 254 29.24 -3.86 28.92
CA SER A 254 27.85 -3.94 28.52
C SER A 254 27.58 -3.15 27.25
N TRP A 255 26.74 -3.66 26.35
CA TRP A 255 26.37 -2.99 25.10
C TRP A 255 24.96 -3.34 24.66
N MET A 256 24.38 -2.47 23.81
CA MET A 256 23.08 -2.70 23.20
C MET A 256 23.21 -3.69 22.04
N HIS A 257 22.34 -4.70 22.04
CA HIS A 257 22.28 -5.72 21.02
C HIS A 257 20.86 -5.85 20.49
N PRO A 258 20.64 -5.74 19.16
CA PRO A 258 19.32 -5.92 18.58
C PRO A 258 18.91 -7.40 18.58
N ASN A 259 17.61 -7.68 18.60
CA ASN A 259 17.07 -9.04 18.44
C ASN A 259 17.09 -9.53 16.98
N LEU A 260 18.27 -9.44 16.35
CA LEU A 260 18.54 -9.89 14.99
C LEU A 260 19.51 -11.06 15.00
N SER A 261 19.19 -12.08 14.20
CA SER A 261 20.12 -13.17 13.88
C SER A 261 21.10 -12.76 12.78
N GLU A 262 22.18 -13.54 12.62
CA GLU A 262 23.15 -13.34 11.52
C GLU A 262 22.52 -13.52 10.13
N GLU A 263 21.40 -14.24 10.05
CA GLU A 263 20.66 -14.48 8.81
C GLU A 263 19.70 -13.31 8.47
N GLU A 264 19.57 -12.29 9.33
CA GLU A 264 18.63 -11.19 9.19
C GLU A 264 19.32 -9.86 8.85
N GLN A 265 18.93 -9.25 7.72
CA GLN A 265 19.38 -7.92 7.33
C GLN A 265 18.28 -6.88 7.55
N LEU A 266 18.53 -5.92 8.43
CA LEU A 266 17.63 -4.81 8.70
C LEU A 266 17.85 -3.64 7.71
N LEU A 267 16.80 -3.24 7.01
CA LEU A 267 16.73 -2.05 6.18
C LEU A 267 16.08 -0.93 7.00
N HIS A 268 16.86 -0.29 7.87
CA HIS A 268 16.36 0.71 8.82
C HIS A 268 16.09 2.10 8.22
N LEU A 269 16.59 2.39 7.02
CA LEU A 269 16.43 3.70 6.37
C LEU A 269 15.04 3.89 5.72
N VAL A 270 14.29 2.81 5.54
CA VAL A 270 12.91 2.86 5.02
C VAL A 270 11.91 2.81 6.17
N THR A 271 10.70 3.35 5.96
CA THR A 271 9.67 3.50 7.00
C THR A 271 8.33 2.92 6.54
N PRO A 272 7.69 2.00 7.29
CA PRO A 272 8.28 1.24 8.40
C PRO A 272 9.50 0.44 7.92
N PRO A 273 10.48 0.17 8.80
CA PRO A 273 11.66 -0.62 8.43
C PRO A 273 11.27 -2.02 7.94
N LEU A 274 12.14 -2.60 7.10
CA LEU A 274 11.98 -3.96 6.61
C LEU A 274 13.13 -4.83 7.11
N CYS A 275 12.87 -6.11 7.36
CA CYS A 275 13.89 -7.09 7.70
C CYS A 275 13.86 -8.22 6.67
N VAL A 276 15.01 -8.51 6.06
CA VAL A 276 15.17 -9.60 5.10
C VAL A 276 15.83 -10.76 5.81
N ASN A 277 15.15 -11.91 5.85
CA ASN A 277 15.79 -13.16 6.23
C ASN A 277 16.50 -13.74 5.00
N THR A 278 17.83 -13.66 5.01
CA THR A 278 18.71 -14.00 3.87
C THR A 278 18.73 -15.48 3.51
N LYS A 279 18.27 -16.36 4.42
CA LYS A 279 18.17 -17.81 4.20
C LYS A 279 16.86 -18.21 3.56
N THR A 280 15.75 -17.65 4.03
CA THR A 280 14.39 -17.97 3.53
C THR A 280 13.97 -17.08 2.38
N ASN A 281 14.63 -15.92 2.20
CA ASN A 281 14.23 -14.84 1.29
C ASN A 281 12.88 -14.21 1.67
N GLU A 282 12.44 -14.36 2.93
CA GLU A 282 11.27 -13.66 3.44
C GLU A 282 11.61 -12.25 3.89
N VAL A 283 10.68 -11.32 3.64
CA VAL A 283 10.77 -9.92 4.03
C VAL A 283 9.64 -9.61 4.99
N GLN A 284 9.97 -9.18 6.20
CA GLN A 284 9.02 -8.82 7.24
C GLN A 284 8.98 -7.31 7.41
N VAL A 285 7.79 -6.76 7.63
CA VAL A 285 7.66 -5.39 8.14
C VAL A 285 8.10 -5.40 9.60
N VAL A 286 8.94 -4.43 9.97
CA VAL A 286 9.47 -4.30 11.32
C VAL A 286 8.60 -3.32 12.11
N GLU A 287 8.14 -3.77 13.27
CA GLU A 287 7.49 -2.94 14.27
C GLU A 287 8.52 -2.47 15.28
N THR A 288 8.53 -1.17 15.52
CA THR A 288 9.47 -0.55 16.45
C THR A 288 8.96 0.86 16.80
N PRO A 289 9.19 1.33 18.03
CA PRO A 289 8.91 2.73 18.39
C PRO A 289 9.99 3.69 17.85
N TYR A 290 11.08 3.17 17.29
CA TYR A 290 12.25 3.95 16.90
C TYR A 290 12.17 4.41 15.45
N ASN A 291 12.51 5.68 15.20
CA ASN A 291 12.78 6.17 13.85
C ASN A 291 14.14 5.68 13.34
N SER A 292 14.41 5.86 12.05
CA SER A 292 15.63 5.40 11.39
C SER A 292 16.91 5.92 12.04
N GLU A 293 16.95 7.19 12.45
CA GLU A 293 18.10 7.80 13.12
C GLU A 293 18.35 7.18 14.50
N THR A 294 17.28 6.93 15.26
CA THR A 294 17.37 6.30 16.59
C THR A 294 17.83 4.85 16.45
N ILE A 295 17.31 4.09 15.48
CA ILE A 295 17.80 2.74 15.19
C ILE A 295 19.30 2.78 14.88
N ALA A 296 19.74 3.65 13.96
CA ALA A 296 21.15 3.76 13.61
C ALA A 296 22.03 4.12 14.84
N PHE A 297 21.56 5.03 15.70
CA PHE A 297 22.24 5.40 16.94
C PHE A 297 22.37 4.22 17.92
N LEU A 298 21.29 3.46 18.13
CA LEU A 298 21.29 2.29 19.03
C LEU A 298 22.20 1.17 18.49
N PHE A 299 22.21 0.94 17.17
CA PHE A 299 23.14 -0.02 16.54
C PHE A 299 24.61 0.38 16.70
N ALA A 300 24.90 1.68 16.65
CA ALA A 300 26.25 2.22 16.81
C ALA A 300 26.68 2.33 18.29
N SER A 301 25.90 1.77 19.22
CA SER A 301 26.21 1.79 20.65
C SER A 301 27.61 1.24 20.92
N PRO A 302 28.51 1.99 21.56
CA PRO A 302 29.78 1.45 22.01
C PRO A 302 29.57 0.46 23.17
N LYS A 303 30.62 -0.28 23.50
CA LYS A 303 30.69 -1.01 24.78
C LYS A 303 30.95 -0.03 25.92
N PHE A 304 30.20 -0.15 27.00
CA PHE A 304 30.32 0.63 28.22
C PHE A 304 30.81 -0.25 29.37
N PRO A 305 31.54 0.29 30.37
CA PRO A 305 31.76 -0.44 31.62
C PRO A 305 30.43 -0.77 32.30
N SER A 306 30.17 -2.04 32.62
CA SER A 306 28.89 -2.50 33.17
C SER A 306 28.47 -1.73 34.42
N GLU A 307 29.42 -1.41 35.31
CA GLU A 307 29.18 -0.63 36.54
C GLU A 307 28.68 0.81 36.30
N LYS A 308 28.78 1.33 35.08
CA LYS A 308 28.32 2.69 34.72
C LYS A 308 26.99 2.70 33.99
N VAL A 309 26.50 1.55 33.51
CA VAL A 309 25.31 1.50 32.65
C VAL A 309 24.06 1.98 33.38
N ASP A 310 23.81 1.52 34.60
CA ASP A 310 22.61 1.92 35.36
C ASP A 310 22.58 3.44 35.58
N ASN A 311 23.71 4.03 35.98
CA ASN A 311 23.81 5.48 36.16
C ASN A 311 23.63 6.25 34.85
N MET A 312 24.14 5.71 33.73
CA MET A 312 23.95 6.31 32.41
C MET A 312 22.47 6.27 31.99
N VAL A 313 21.81 5.11 32.12
CA VAL A 313 20.38 4.96 31.80
C VAL A 313 19.54 5.88 32.69
N HIS A 314 19.83 5.94 33.99
CA HIS A 314 19.17 6.87 34.91
C HIS A 314 19.29 8.33 34.43
N ASN A 315 20.49 8.78 34.08
CA ASN A 315 20.73 10.14 33.57
C ASN A 315 20.00 10.43 32.24
N ILE A 316 19.85 9.42 31.37
CA ILE A 316 19.08 9.56 30.12
C ILE A 316 17.61 9.76 30.45
N LEU A 317 17.04 8.92 31.30
CA LEU A 317 15.62 8.95 31.65
C LEU A 317 15.27 10.21 32.46
N GLU A 318 16.15 10.70 33.33
CA GLU A 318 15.95 11.95 34.06
C GLU A 318 15.83 13.16 33.11
N ARG A 319 16.65 13.18 32.05
CA ARG A 319 16.65 14.25 31.04
C ARG A 319 15.53 14.10 30.01
N LEU A 320 15.14 12.86 29.70
CA LEU A 320 14.19 12.51 28.67
C LEU A 320 13.16 11.50 29.24
N PRO A 321 12.25 11.92 30.14
CA PRO A 321 11.40 11.00 30.90
C PRO A 321 10.32 10.28 30.07
N GLU A 322 10.10 10.72 28.84
CA GLU A 322 9.15 10.15 27.88
C GLU A 322 9.82 9.28 26.81
N VAL A 323 11.16 9.18 26.82
CA VAL A 323 11.87 8.38 25.83
C VAL A 323 11.63 6.89 26.08
N GLU A 324 11.37 6.13 25.02
CA GLU A 324 11.35 4.67 25.09
C GLU A 324 12.78 4.14 24.98
N PHE A 325 13.56 4.18 26.06
CA PHE A 325 14.95 3.69 26.04
C PHE A 325 15.06 2.22 26.50
N PRO A 326 15.90 1.38 25.85
CA PRO A 326 16.15 0.03 26.30
C PRO A 326 16.74 -0.03 27.72
N LEU A 327 16.08 -0.74 28.62
CA LEU A 327 16.49 -0.84 30.02
C LEU A 327 17.42 -2.03 30.26
N PRO A 328 18.48 -1.88 31.09
CA PRO A 328 19.27 -3.02 31.55
C PRO A 328 18.41 -4.01 32.35
N PRO A 329 18.71 -5.32 32.33
CA PRO A 329 17.88 -6.35 32.97
C PRO A 329 17.63 -6.15 34.48
N LYS A 330 18.57 -5.50 35.17
CA LYS A 330 18.49 -5.23 36.61
C LYS A 330 17.94 -3.83 36.93
N PHE A 331 17.67 -3.02 35.91
CA PHE A 331 17.22 -1.65 36.08
C PHE A 331 15.71 -1.64 36.30
N GLU A 332 15.30 -1.42 37.54
CA GLU A 332 13.89 -1.36 37.91
C GLU A 332 13.36 0.07 37.85
N ILE A 333 12.20 0.24 37.21
CA ILE A 333 11.44 1.49 37.23
C ILE A 333 10.09 1.19 37.88
N ILE A 334 9.80 1.89 38.97
CA ILE A 334 8.48 1.86 39.59
C ILE A 334 7.64 2.96 38.95
N GLU A 335 6.60 2.58 38.20
CA GLU A 335 5.64 3.55 37.70
C GLU A 335 4.59 3.85 38.77
N LEU A 336 4.45 5.12 39.14
CA LEU A 336 3.39 5.58 40.03
C LEU A 336 2.44 6.49 39.27
N ASP A 337 1.16 6.16 39.35
CA ASP A 337 0.04 6.97 38.87
C ASP A 337 -0.67 7.56 40.09
N ILE A 338 -0.34 8.81 40.41
CA ILE A 338 -0.77 9.48 41.64
C ILE A 338 -1.56 10.73 41.27
N THR A 339 -2.72 10.92 41.91
CA THR A 339 -3.44 12.20 41.84
C THR A 339 -2.67 13.27 42.62
N PRO A 340 -2.27 14.40 41.99
CA PRO A 340 -1.46 15.39 42.67
C PRO A 340 -2.22 16.13 43.77
N THR A 341 -1.48 16.57 44.79
CA THR A 341 -1.96 17.59 45.72
C THR A 341 -1.66 18.98 45.16
N ASN A 342 -2.71 19.73 44.85
CA ASN A 342 -2.61 21.08 44.29
C ASN A 342 -2.09 22.07 45.34
N HIS A 343 -1.03 22.80 45.01
CA HIS A 343 -0.44 23.82 45.87
C HIS A 343 -0.47 25.19 45.18
N LEU A 344 -1.13 26.16 45.82
CA LEU A 344 -1.16 27.55 45.39
C LEU A 344 -0.32 28.40 46.33
N HIS A 345 0.80 28.92 45.84
CA HIS A 345 1.67 29.81 46.60
C HIS A 345 1.43 31.27 46.19
N LEU A 346 1.15 32.13 47.16
CA LEU A 346 0.88 33.55 46.97
C LEU A 346 1.99 34.37 47.63
N PHE A 347 2.70 35.18 46.84
CA PHE A 347 3.79 36.00 47.37
C PHE A 347 3.96 37.31 46.60
N GLY A 348 4.58 38.29 47.25
CA GLY A 348 4.93 39.58 46.65
C GLY A 348 6.38 39.61 46.19
N LYS A 349 6.64 40.10 44.98
CA LYS A 349 7.98 40.40 44.47
C LYS A 349 8.11 41.90 44.23
N GLN A 350 9.06 42.54 44.92
CA GLN A 350 9.41 43.93 44.72
C GLN A 350 10.01 44.12 43.31
N ARG A 351 9.52 45.13 42.58
CA ARG A 351 10.05 45.57 41.28
C ARG A 351 11.07 46.68 41.47
N GLU A 352 11.82 47.01 40.41
CA GLU A 352 12.83 48.08 40.43
C GLU A 352 12.24 49.46 40.76
N ASP A 353 10.97 49.70 40.42
CA ASP A 353 10.22 50.93 40.73
C ASP A 353 9.62 50.95 42.15
N GLN A 354 10.05 50.03 43.02
CA GLN A 354 9.56 49.83 44.39
C GLN A 354 8.08 49.41 44.51
N THR A 355 7.41 49.13 43.39
CA THR A 355 6.06 48.57 43.42
C THR A 355 6.10 47.07 43.73
N THR A 356 5.08 46.57 44.42
CA THR A 356 4.96 45.14 44.71
C THR A 356 4.15 44.45 43.64
N MET A 357 4.75 43.48 42.96
CA MET A 357 4.05 42.56 42.08
C MET A 357 3.52 41.39 42.90
N HIS A 358 2.20 41.22 42.94
CA HIS A 358 1.57 40.05 43.54
C HIS A 358 1.63 38.88 42.55
N ILE A 359 2.21 37.76 42.97
CA ILE A 359 2.40 36.57 42.16
C ILE A 359 1.57 35.44 42.77
N MET A 360 0.89 34.71 41.89
CA MET A 360 0.23 33.45 42.20
C MET A 360 0.94 32.35 41.44
N GLN A 361 1.48 31.36 42.14
CA GLN A 361 2.19 30.23 41.55
C GLN A 361 1.46 28.94 41.87
N LEU A 362 0.99 28.26 40.83
CA LEU A 362 0.40 26.94 40.91
C LEU A 362 1.49 25.87 40.77
N SER A 363 1.40 24.84 41.59
CA SER A 363 2.29 23.68 41.57
C SER A 363 1.54 22.44 42.01
N PHE A 364 2.07 21.28 41.65
CA PHE A 364 1.45 19.99 41.88
C PHE A 364 2.43 19.11 42.62
N ASP A 365 2.02 18.59 43.78
CA ASP A 365 2.83 17.69 44.60
C ASP A 365 2.42 16.23 44.37
N TYR A 366 3.40 15.39 44.05
CA TYR A 366 3.24 13.95 43.85
C TYR A 366 4.07 13.24 44.94
N GLU A 367 3.44 12.94 46.07
CA GLU A 367 4.09 12.33 47.25
C GLU A 367 5.38 13.03 47.71
N GLY A 368 5.34 14.36 47.84
CA GLY A 368 6.47 15.18 48.27
C GLY A 368 7.38 15.65 47.14
N HIS A 369 7.07 15.30 45.89
CA HIS A 369 7.75 15.82 44.70
C HIS A 369 6.91 16.92 44.05
N GLN A 370 7.31 18.18 44.25
CA GLN A 370 6.60 19.35 43.76
C GLN A 370 7.07 19.77 42.36
N PHE A 371 6.13 19.88 41.42
CA PHE A 371 6.38 20.32 40.05
C PHE A 371 5.63 21.61 39.72
N PRO A 372 6.22 22.52 38.94
CA PRO A 372 5.54 23.74 38.51
C PRO A 372 4.45 23.44 37.47
N SER A 373 3.39 24.25 37.46
CA SER A 373 2.26 24.07 36.54
C SER A 373 2.57 24.27 35.05
N ASN A 374 3.77 24.74 34.71
CA ASN A 374 4.22 24.99 33.34
C ASN A 374 5.10 23.86 32.77
N SER A 375 5.18 22.72 33.46
CA SER A 375 5.93 21.56 32.97
C SER A 375 5.16 20.88 31.84
N TYR A 376 5.79 20.72 30.67
CA TYR A 376 5.16 20.17 29.46
C TYR A 376 5.27 18.64 29.34
N THR A 377 6.02 17.98 30.21
CA THR A 377 6.18 16.52 30.17
C THR A 377 5.08 15.83 30.99
N THR A 378 4.53 14.75 30.46
CA THR A 378 3.51 13.90 31.10
C THR A 378 4.12 12.91 32.10
N SER A 379 5.43 12.88 32.22
CA SER A 379 6.14 12.05 33.20
C SER A 379 7.34 12.77 33.80
N SER A 380 7.85 12.25 34.91
CA SER A 380 9.10 12.67 35.54
C SER A 380 9.78 11.47 36.19
N ILE A 381 11.11 11.46 36.15
CA ILE A 381 11.93 10.45 36.83
C ILE A 381 12.48 11.06 38.11
N VAL A 382 12.26 10.39 39.24
CA VAL A 382 12.78 10.80 40.55
C VAL A 382 13.45 9.61 41.23
N THR A 383 14.42 9.90 42.09
CA THR A 383 15.09 8.90 42.92
C THR A 383 14.59 8.97 44.35
N LYS A 384 14.05 7.87 44.87
CA LYS A 384 13.59 7.76 46.27
C LYS A 384 14.08 6.43 46.82
N ASN A 385 14.73 6.44 47.98
CA ASN A 385 15.26 5.23 48.63
C ASN A 385 16.12 4.33 47.72
N ASN A 386 16.95 4.94 46.85
CA ASN A 386 17.80 4.23 45.88
C ASN A 386 17.02 3.47 44.79
N GLN A 387 15.75 3.79 44.58
CA GLN A 387 14.92 3.29 43.48
C GLN A 387 14.62 4.41 42.48
N THR A 388 14.62 4.06 41.19
CA THR A 388 14.19 4.95 40.11
C THR A 388 12.68 4.86 40.00
N ILE A 389 11.99 5.98 40.17
CA ILE A 389 10.53 6.08 40.11
C ILE A 389 10.14 6.94 38.92
N LYS A 390 9.22 6.45 38.09
CA LYS A 390 8.58 7.22 37.03
C LYS A 390 7.19 7.66 37.48
N LEU A 391 7.06 8.95 37.76
CA LEU A 391 5.78 9.58 38.11
C LEU A 391 5.03 9.92 36.82
N LYS A 392 3.82 9.38 36.64
CA LYS A 392 2.89 9.83 35.59
C LYS A 392 2.13 11.07 36.08
N ARG A 393 2.09 12.09 35.23
CA ARG A 393 1.48 13.40 35.50
C ARG A 393 0.40 13.64 34.45
N HIS A 394 -0.83 13.88 34.92
CA HIS A 394 -2.02 14.08 34.09
C HIS A 394 -2.34 15.54 33.83
#